data_AF-A0A445MHF0-F1
#
_entry.id   AF-A0A445MHF0-F1
#
_cell.length_a   1.000
_cell.length_b   1.000
_cell.length_c   1.000
_cell.angle_alpha   90.00
_cell.angle_beta   90.00
_cell.angle_gamma   90.00
#
_symmetry.space_group_name_H-M   'P 1'
#
loop_
_entity.id
_entity.type
_entity.pdbx_description
1 polymer ?
#
loop_
_entity_poly.entity_id
_entity_poly.type
_entity_poly.pdbx_seq_one_letter_code
_entity_poly.pdbx_strand_id
1 'polypeptide(L)'
;MISDSFYCSVPREENNVVLAQADRPDEMKRVEAAGGVVINWDVYQPEVTVTNRTEEDELLVLASDGLWDVVSNEVVCKVARQCLSGQLVRKVPDGAREHRAQEAAVILAELALSRGSRDNISVVVVEL
;
A
#
# COMPACT_ATOMS: atom_id res chain seq x y z
N MET A 1 10.19 19.56 2.68
CA MET A 1 9.36 20.78 2.55
C MET A 1 8.28 20.45 1.54
N ILE A 2 7.19 19.84 2.00
CA ILE A 2 5.96 19.69 1.23
C ILE A 2 4.89 20.25 2.16
N SER A 3 4.86 21.58 2.22
CA SER A 3 3.65 22.31 2.56
C SER A 3 2.82 22.26 1.29
N ASP A 4 1.62 21.71 1.33
CA ASP A 4 0.43 22.31 0.72
C ASP A 4 -0.76 21.36 0.97
N SER A 5 -1.61 21.78 1.90
CA SER A 5 -2.86 21.11 2.26
C SER A 5 -3.91 21.43 1.20
N PHE A 6 -4.35 20.41 0.45
CA PHE A 6 -5.41 20.54 -0.56
C PHE A 6 -6.78 20.13 0.03
N TYR A 7 -7.85 20.87 -0.28
CA TYR A 7 -9.21 20.58 0.22
C TYR A 7 -10.30 20.63 -0.87
N CYS A 8 -11.29 19.74 -0.74
CA CYS A 8 -12.44 19.57 -1.64
C CYS A 8 -13.71 20.20 -1.01
N SER A 9 -14.40 21.07 -1.75
CA SER A 9 -15.77 21.51 -1.41
C SER A 9 -16.79 20.69 -2.19
N VAL A 10 -17.86 20.24 -1.52
CA VAL A 10 -19.01 19.62 -2.18
C VAL A 10 -20.26 20.43 -1.86
N PRO A 11 -20.74 21.31 -2.76
CA PRO A 11 -22.12 21.77 -2.72
C PRO A 11 -22.99 20.70 -3.39
N ARG A 12 -24.10 20.36 -2.74
CA ARG A 12 -25.20 19.67 -3.42
C ARG A 12 -25.70 20.58 -4.55
N GLU A 13 -25.77 19.99 -5.74
CA GLU A 13 -26.23 20.56 -7.01
C GLU A 13 -25.17 21.42 -7.71
N GLU A 14 -24.74 20.93 -8.87
CA GLU A 14 -23.74 21.47 -9.81
C GLU A 14 -22.27 21.07 -9.57
N ASN A 15 -21.69 20.44 -10.61
CA ASN A 15 -20.39 19.77 -10.69
C ASN A 15 -19.15 20.67 -10.56
N ASN A 16 -19.12 21.63 -9.63
CA ASN A 16 -17.94 22.49 -9.40
C ASN A 16 -17.36 22.26 -8.01
N VAL A 17 -16.38 21.35 -7.93
CA VAL A 17 -15.48 21.26 -6.77
C VAL A 17 -14.54 22.47 -6.82
N VAL A 18 -14.73 23.42 -5.92
CA VAL A 18 -13.80 24.54 -5.74
C VAL A 18 -12.76 24.12 -4.72
N LEU A 19 -11.50 24.01 -5.16
CA LEU A 19 -10.36 23.84 -4.26
C LEU A 19 -9.97 25.22 -3.72
N ALA A 20 -9.93 25.38 -2.39
CA ALA A 20 -9.53 26.63 -1.74
C ALA A 20 -8.42 26.36 -0.71
N GLN A 21 -7.45 27.29 -0.58
CA GLN A 21 -6.41 27.23 0.45
C GLN A 21 -7.03 27.46 1.84
N ALA A 22 -6.80 26.52 2.76
CA ALA A 22 -7.40 26.53 4.10
C ALA A 22 -6.47 27.10 5.18
N ASP A 23 -5.53 27.96 4.83
CA ASP A 23 -4.74 28.75 5.79
C ASP A 23 -5.46 30.05 6.22
N ARG A 24 -6.58 30.37 5.56
CA ARG A 24 -7.37 31.59 5.76
C ARG A 24 -8.60 31.35 6.66
N PRO A 25 -8.64 31.93 7.88
CA PRO A 25 -9.76 31.75 8.81
C PRO A 25 -11.11 32.25 8.29
N ASP A 26 -11.11 33.23 7.38
CA ASP A 26 -12.30 33.76 6.73
C ASP A 26 -12.90 32.78 5.71
N GLU A 27 -12.05 32.06 4.97
CA GLU A 27 -12.49 31.03 4.02
C GLU A 27 -13.06 29.79 4.72
N MET A 28 -12.46 29.37 5.85
CA MET A 28 -13.00 28.27 6.67
C MET A 28 -14.44 28.54 7.10
N LYS A 29 -14.69 29.73 7.66
CA LYS A 29 -16.02 30.16 8.11
C LYS A 29 -17.01 30.20 6.95
N ARG A 30 -16.57 30.61 5.76
CA ARG A 30 -17.40 30.64 4.56
C ARG A 30 -17.82 29.25 4.11
N VAL A 31 -16.91 28.27 4.17
CA VAL A 31 -17.19 26.86 3.83
C VAL A 31 -18.16 26.25 4.83
N GLU A 32 -17.94 26.42 6.13
CA GLU A 32 -18.84 25.90 7.18
C GLU A 32 -20.23 26.54 7.11
N ALA A 33 -20.31 27.86 6.88
CA ALA A 33 -21.58 28.56 6.75
C ALA A 33 -22.39 28.14 5.51
N ALA A 34 -21.72 27.63 4.47
CA ALA A 34 -22.35 27.04 3.28
C ALA A 34 -22.74 25.56 3.46
N GLY A 35 -22.53 24.98 4.65
CA GLY A 35 -22.77 23.57 4.94
C GLY A 35 -21.68 22.62 4.46
N GLY A 36 -20.52 23.14 4.05
CA GLY A 36 -19.34 22.36 3.74
C GLY A 36 -18.59 21.90 5.00
N VAL A 37 -17.72 20.91 4.84
CA VAL A 37 -16.89 20.37 5.93
C VAL A 37 -15.44 20.75 5.70
N VAL A 38 -14.82 21.38 6.70
CA VAL A 38 -13.36 21.59 6.72
C VAL A 38 -12.72 20.37 7.37
N ILE A 39 -12.10 19.53 6.54
CA ILE A 39 -11.25 18.44 7.02
C ILE A 39 -9.85 19.04 7.22
N ASN A 40 -9.08 18.62 8.21
CA ASN A 40 -7.65 18.94 8.29
C ASN A 40 -6.86 17.68 7.96
N TRP A 41 -6.09 17.69 6.87
CA TRP A 41 -5.31 16.52 6.42
C TRP A 41 -3.86 16.55 6.93
N ASP A 42 -3.60 17.17 8.08
CA ASP A 42 -2.28 17.20 8.72
C ASP A 42 -1.87 15.82 9.30
N VAL A 43 -1.80 14.80 8.45
CA VAL A 43 -1.48 13.41 8.80
C VAL A 43 -0.32 12.91 7.94
N TYR A 44 0.82 13.59 8.03
CA TYR A 44 2.09 13.15 7.43
C TYR A 44 2.97 12.39 8.43
N GLN A 45 2.45 12.11 9.62
CA GLN A 45 3.18 11.44 10.69
C GLN A 45 2.94 9.92 10.58
N PRO A 46 3.95 9.13 10.18
CA PRO A 46 3.77 7.69 10.04
C PRO A 46 3.63 7.04 11.43
N GLU A 47 2.85 5.96 11.49
CA GLU A 47 2.96 5.02 12.60
C GLU A 47 4.29 4.24 12.46
N VAL A 48 5.10 4.26 13.52
CA VAL A 48 6.41 3.59 13.53
C VAL A 48 6.40 2.50 14.59
N THR A 49 6.66 1.27 14.15
CA THR A 49 6.85 0.12 15.03
C THR A 49 8.28 -0.38 14.91
N VAL A 50 8.88 -0.76 16.05
CA VAL A 50 10.21 -1.38 16.10
C VAL A 50 10.07 -2.76 16.73
N THR A 51 10.54 -3.78 16.03
CA THR A 51 10.51 -5.17 16.49
C THR A 51 11.91 -5.75 16.35
N ASN A 52 12.37 -6.44 17.39
CA ASN A 52 13.65 -7.14 17.34
C ASN A 52 13.51 -8.42 16.53
N ARG A 53 14.47 -8.65 15.63
CA ARG A 53 14.54 -9.89 14.87
C ARG A 53 14.90 -11.07 15.77
N THR A 54 14.28 -12.21 15.50
CA THR A 54 14.54 -13.51 16.11
C THR A 54 15.04 -14.52 15.06
N GLU A 55 15.52 -15.68 15.50
CA GLU A 55 15.86 -16.78 14.59
C GLU A 55 14.62 -17.42 13.94
N GLU A 56 13.41 -17.13 14.45
CA GLU A 56 12.14 -17.61 13.91
C GLU A 56 11.63 -16.74 12.75
N ASP A 57 12.19 -15.54 12.56
CA ASP A 57 11.82 -14.64 11.47
C ASP A 57 12.41 -15.13 10.14
N GLU A 58 11.55 -15.67 9.29
CA GLU A 58 11.95 -16.25 8.00
C GLU A 58 11.95 -15.24 6.85
N LEU A 59 11.01 -14.28 6.87
CA LEU A 59 10.78 -13.36 5.76
C LEU A 59 10.02 -12.09 6.17
N LEU A 60 10.18 -11.03 5.38
CA LEU A 60 9.37 -9.82 5.42
C LEU A 60 8.72 -9.58 4.04
N VAL A 61 7.42 -9.29 4.03
CA VAL A 61 6.70 -8.88 2.81
C VAL A 61 6.16 -7.47 2.99
N LEU A 62 6.48 -6.60 2.05
CA LEU A 62 5.88 -5.27 1.91
C LEU A 62 5.14 -5.22 0.58
N ALA A 63 3.90 -4.74 0.58
CA ALA A 63 3.13 -4.63 -0.65
C ALA A 63 2.08 -3.53 -0.57
N SER A 64 1.62 -3.06 -1.73
CA SER A 64 0.43 -2.19 -1.83
C SER A 64 -0.85 -2.96 -1.49
N ASP A 65 -1.91 -2.21 -1.17
CA ASP A 65 -3.29 -2.68 -1.01
C ASP A 65 -3.78 -3.52 -2.20
N GLY A 66 -3.32 -3.22 -3.42
CA GLY A 66 -3.56 -4.04 -4.59
C GLY A 66 -3.24 -5.55 -4.42
N LEU A 67 -2.32 -5.92 -3.50
CA LEU A 67 -2.12 -7.31 -3.06
C LEU A 67 -3.09 -7.70 -1.94
N TRP A 68 -3.07 -6.92 -0.85
CA TRP A 68 -3.72 -7.26 0.42
C TRP A 68 -5.25 -7.30 0.35
N ASP A 69 -5.85 -6.56 -0.59
CA ASP A 69 -7.30 -6.56 -0.83
C ASP A 69 -7.84 -7.92 -1.32
N VAL A 70 -6.98 -8.72 -1.97
CA VAL A 70 -7.39 -10.00 -2.61
C VAL A 70 -6.56 -11.21 -2.17
N VAL A 71 -5.49 -11.01 -1.39
CA VAL A 71 -4.63 -12.08 -0.86
C VAL A 71 -4.42 -11.91 0.64
N SER A 72 -4.81 -12.92 1.42
CA SER A 72 -4.63 -12.92 2.88
C SER A 72 -3.17 -13.16 3.30
N ASN A 73 -2.82 -12.72 4.50
CA ASN A 73 -1.50 -12.92 5.10
C ASN A 73 -1.06 -14.39 5.10
N GLU A 74 -1.95 -15.33 5.40
CA GLU A 74 -1.63 -16.77 5.44
C GLU A 74 -1.24 -17.29 4.05
N VAL A 75 -1.95 -16.83 3.00
CA VAL A 75 -1.64 -17.21 1.63
C VAL A 75 -0.32 -16.60 1.20
N VAL A 76 -0.06 -15.34 1.53
CA VAL A 76 1.22 -14.67 1.24
C VAL A 76 2.38 -15.43 1.89
N CYS A 77 2.31 -15.71 3.18
CA CYS A 77 3.34 -16.45 3.90
C CYS A 77 3.55 -17.85 3.31
N LYS A 78 2.48 -18.55 2.95
CA LYS A 78 2.58 -19.89 2.34
C LYS A 78 3.30 -19.84 1.00
N VAL A 79 2.93 -18.93 0.11
CA VAL A 79 3.55 -18.80 -1.22
C VAL A 79 5.01 -18.39 -1.08
N ALA A 80 5.31 -17.39 -0.25
CA ALA A 80 6.68 -16.93 -0.03
C ALA A 80 7.58 -18.06 0.49
N ARG A 81 7.14 -18.80 1.51
CA ARG A 81 7.88 -19.96 2.06
C ARG A 81 8.10 -21.07 1.03
N GLN A 82 7.10 -21.34 0.17
CA GLN A 82 7.25 -22.35 -0.88
C GLN A 82 8.28 -21.93 -1.94
N CYS A 83 8.36 -20.64 -2.27
CA CYS A 83 9.41 -20.13 -3.16
C CYS A 83 10.80 -20.20 -2.49
N LEU A 84 10.92 -19.72 -1.25
CA LEU A 84 12.18 -19.70 -0.50
C LEU A 84 12.72 -21.12 -0.23
N SER A 85 11.85 -22.10 0.00
CA SER A 85 12.23 -23.51 0.14
C SER A 85 12.54 -24.22 -1.17
N GLY A 86 12.36 -23.55 -2.33
CA GLY A 86 12.62 -24.15 -3.64
C GLY A 86 11.49 -25.02 -4.19
N GLN A 87 10.35 -25.10 -3.48
CA GLN A 87 9.22 -25.95 -3.86
C GLN A 87 8.40 -25.38 -5.03
N LEU A 88 8.41 -24.06 -5.21
CA LEU A 88 7.64 -23.36 -6.24
C LEU A 88 8.51 -22.83 -7.39
N VAL A 89 9.82 -23.10 -7.38
CA VAL A 89 10.80 -22.50 -8.30
C VAL A 89 10.61 -23.04 -9.72
N ARG A 90 10.37 -22.14 -10.69
CA ARG A 90 10.46 -22.45 -12.12
C ARG A 90 11.88 -22.98 -12.39
N LYS A 91 12.02 -24.15 -13.01
CA LYS A 91 13.34 -24.75 -13.33
C LYS A 91 14.16 -23.82 -14.24
N VAL A 92 14.93 -22.92 -13.67
CA VAL A 92 15.95 -22.12 -14.36
C VAL A 92 17.31 -22.84 -14.18
N PRO A 93 18.17 -22.93 -15.22
CA PRO A 93 19.43 -23.63 -15.11
C PRO A 93 20.39 -22.95 -14.13
N ASP A 94 20.97 -23.79 -13.28
CA ASP A 94 22.12 -23.64 -12.37
C ASP A 94 22.64 -22.22 -12.04
N GLY A 95 22.15 -21.72 -10.89
CA GLY A 95 22.56 -20.49 -10.19
C GLY A 95 21.61 -20.13 -9.01
N ALA A 96 20.72 -21.04 -8.64
CA ALA A 96 19.32 -20.80 -8.28
C ALA A 96 19.01 -20.46 -6.81
N ARG A 97 19.87 -19.68 -6.14
CA ARG A 97 19.56 -19.11 -4.81
C ARG A 97 19.18 -17.63 -4.89
N GLU A 98 19.78 -16.90 -5.83
CA GLU A 98 19.70 -15.42 -5.89
C GLU A 98 18.34 -14.86 -6.34
N HIS A 99 17.36 -15.70 -6.70
CA HIS A 99 16.08 -15.25 -7.25
C HIS A 99 14.82 -15.73 -6.51
N ARG A 100 14.93 -16.43 -5.38
CA ARG A 100 13.73 -17.03 -4.73
C ARG A 100 12.77 -15.97 -4.15
N ALA A 101 13.32 -14.94 -3.51
CA ALA A 101 12.53 -13.82 -3.02
C ALA A 101 11.89 -13.03 -4.18
N GLN A 102 12.64 -12.84 -5.28
CA GLN A 102 12.11 -12.22 -6.49
C GLN A 102 10.96 -13.05 -7.08
N GLU A 103 11.10 -14.37 -7.15
CA GLU A 103 10.06 -15.25 -7.66
C GLU A 103 8.83 -15.26 -6.76
N ALA A 104 9.01 -15.25 -5.44
CA ALA A 104 7.91 -15.03 -4.50
C ALA A 104 7.15 -13.73 -4.80
N ALA A 105 7.87 -12.61 -4.99
CA ALA A 105 7.25 -11.32 -5.32
C ALA A 105 6.46 -11.38 -6.64
N VAL A 106 7.01 -12.00 -7.69
CA VAL A 106 6.33 -12.17 -8.99
C VAL A 106 5.08 -13.02 -8.84
N ILE A 107 5.16 -14.17 -8.16
CA ILE A 107 4.03 -15.08 -8.00
C ILE A 107 2.92 -14.44 -7.17
N LEU A 108 3.27 -13.65 -6.14
CA LEU A 108 2.29 -12.90 -5.35
C LEU A 108 1.58 -11.83 -6.18
N ALA A 109 2.31 -11.11 -7.04
CA ALA A 109 1.72 -10.13 -7.95
C ALA A 109 0.80 -10.81 -9.00
N GLU A 110 1.26 -11.91 -9.60
CA GLU A 110 0.45 -12.73 -10.53
C GLU A 110 -0.81 -13.28 -9.84
N LEU A 111 -0.69 -13.74 -8.60
CA LEU A 111 -1.81 -14.23 -7.80
C LEU A 111 -2.84 -13.12 -7.56
N ALA A 112 -2.41 -11.92 -7.20
CA ALA A 112 -3.31 -10.78 -7.00
C ALA A 112 -4.07 -10.40 -8.29
N LEU A 113 -3.38 -10.36 -9.42
CA LEU A 113 -4.00 -10.17 -10.74
C LEU A 113 -5.03 -11.27 -11.04
N SER A 114 -4.66 -12.53 -10.82
CA SER A 114 -5.55 -13.68 -11.08
C SER A 114 -6.81 -13.69 -10.20
N ARG A 115 -6.74 -13.06 -9.02
CA ARG A 115 -7.87 -12.89 -8.10
C ARG A 115 -8.70 -11.63 -8.37
N GLY A 116 -8.37 -10.89 -9.43
CA GLY A 116 -9.16 -9.77 -9.88
C GLY A 116 -8.82 -8.44 -9.23
N SER A 117 -7.62 -8.29 -8.66
CA SER A 117 -7.13 -6.97 -8.26
C SER A 117 -7.13 -6.03 -9.47
N ARG A 118 -7.62 -4.81 -9.26
CA ARG A 118 -7.72 -3.76 -10.28
C ARG A 118 -6.83 -2.55 -9.97
N ASP A 119 -6.04 -2.65 -8.91
CA ASP A 119 -5.16 -1.58 -8.46
C ASP A 119 -3.72 -1.77 -8.97
N ASN A 120 -2.85 -0.81 -8.67
CA ASN A 120 -1.42 -0.96 -8.81
C ASN A 120 -0.88 -1.95 -7.78
N ILE A 121 -0.17 -2.95 -8.27
CA ILE A 121 0.35 -4.04 -7.43
C ILE A 121 1.87 -3.91 -7.39
N SER A 122 2.40 -3.59 -6.21
CA SER A 122 3.83 -3.58 -5.92
C SER A 122 4.09 -4.54 -4.77
N VAL A 123 5.09 -5.42 -4.90
CA VAL A 123 5.43 -6.42 -3.88
C VAL A 123 6.95 -6.48 -3.70
N VAL A 124 7.41 -6.44 -2.46
CA VAL A 124 8.80 -6.63 -2.04
C VAL A 124 8.85 -7.78 -1.05
N VAL A 125 9.72 -8.75 -1.30
CA VAL A 125 9.96 -9.89 -0.41
C VAL A 125 11.42 -9.86 0.01
N VAL A 126 11.67 -9.98 1.30
CA VAL A 126 13.02 -10.06 1.90
C VAL A 126 13.13 -11.38 2.63
N GLU A 127 14.11 -12.21 2.25
CA GLU A 127 14.53 -13.38 3.03
C GLU A 127 15.36 -12.89 4.21
N LEU A 128 15.00 -13.27 5.43
CA LEU A 128 15.66 -12.79 6.64
C LEU A 128 16.76 -13.74 7.08
#